data_AF-A0A518CI80-F1
#
_entry.id   AF-A0A518CI80-F1
#
_cell.length_a   1.000
_cell.length_b   1.000
_cell.length_c   1.000
_cell.angle_alpha   90.00
_cell.angle_beta   90.00
_cell.angle_gamma   90.00
#
_symmetry.space_group_name_H-M   'P 1'
#
loop_
_entity.id
_entity.type
_entity.pdbx_description
1 polymer ?
#
loop_
_entity_poly.entity_id
_entity_poly.type
_entity_poly.pdbx_seq_one_letter_code
_entity_poly.pdbx_strand_id
1 'polypeptide(L)'
;MSRSRIFLLLCTGLTLCTGFVFHSSLQAADLFDRDPINYLTSTPNDPVARIQAELDAGQRQLKYDPQQGYLPALLEALEIPVSSQGLVFSKTSLQQRFISPESPRAIYFNDDTYVGWIPHAKVLEISTVDPKLGGIFYTLDQREADAPILERKTHECLQCHSTSHTRDVPGHLVRSVFATKTGRVNFGMGTHLVDDQTPFDDRWGGWFVTGTHGTAKHLGNNFVETVNDDDTEFDAATGSNIKDLSPFLNTERYPSPHSDIVALLVLEHQTQMHNALTQANYYGQLALHDETLIKSMLAQSSVNESGDAADNAPIEEYERSESIQRRIDNAARRLVQALLFKGSAPFTSPIMGTSDFAKEFVAQGPFDSEGRSLRQLDLQNRILKYPCSYLIYSDAFDKLPAPVKESAYQQLWDILTERNKDDDYAHLDSDQRQAILEILQQTKTDLPPYWKKAGSDS
;
A
#
# COMPACT_ATOMS: atom_id res chain seq x y z
N MET A 1 -59.04 -60.80 51.21
CA MET A 1 -59.05 -60.30 52.60
C MET A 1 -57.81 -59.41 52.74
N SER A 2 -57.92 -58.10 52.98
CA SER A 2 -57.88 -57.49 54.33
C SER A 2 -56.57 -57.88 55.06
N ARG A 3 -55.59 -57.03 55.38
CA ARG A 3 -55.61 -55.57 55.68
C ARG A 3 -54.17 -55.00 55.72
N SER A 4 -53.98 -53.70 55.41
CA SER A 4 -53.05 -52.73 56.07
C SER A 4 -51.52 -53.00 56.08
N ARG A 5 -50.59 -52.03 56.15
CA ARG A 5 -50.57 -50.53 56.12
C ARG A 5 -49.08 -50.09 56.09
N ILE A 6 -48.73 -48.94 55.46
CA ILE A 6 -47.63 -47.99 55.85
C ILE A 6 -46.17 -48.57 55.76
N PHE A 7 -45.07 -47.95 55.30
CA PHE A 7 -44.59 -46.65 54.75
C PHE A 7 -43.23 -46.96 54.02
N LEU A 8 -42.46 -46.12 53.31
CA LEU A 8 -42.46 -44.68 52.95
C LEU A 8 -41.85 -44.51 51.52
N LEU A 9 -41.37 -43.31 51.15
CA LEU A 9 -40.68 -42.91 49.91
C LEU A 9 -39.23 -43.43 49.75
N LEU A 10 -38.79 -43.56 48.49
CA LEU A 10 -37.66 -42.75 47.99
C LEU A 10 -37.89 -42.41 46.50
N CYS A 11 -37.73 -41.13 46.12
CA CYS A 11 -37.87 -40.67 44.73
C CYS A 11 -36.50 -40.41 44.10
N THR A 12 -36.26 -40.95 42.91
CA THR A 12 -35.13 -40.57 42.04
C THR A 12 -35.66 -40.00 40.72
N GLY A 13 -35.69 -38.68 40.62
CA GLY A 13 -36.01 -37.97 39.37
C GLY A 13 -34.76 -37.78 38.54
N LEU A 14 -34.79 -38.26 37.28
CA LEU A 14 -33.70 -38.06 36.32
C LEU A 14 -34.09 -36.94 35.34
N THR A 15 -33.67 -35.72 35.62
CA THR A 15 -33.97 -34.55 34.77
C THR A 15 -32.89 -34.38 33.71
N LEU A 16 -33.22 -34.65 32.45
CA LEU A 16 -32.29 -34.52 31.32
C LEU A 16 -32.27 -33.06 30.82
N CYS A 17 -31.33 -32.25 31.33
CA CYS A 17 -31.14 -30.88 30.84
C CYS A 17 -30.32 -30.87 29.54
N THR A 18 -31.00 -30.80 28.39
CA THR A 18 -30.36 -30.51 27.09
C THR A 18 -30.00 -29.03 27.02
N GLY A 19 -28.74 -28.70 27.34
CA GLY A 19 -28.22 -27.35 27.21
C GLY A 19 -28.09 -26.93 25.74
N PHE A 20 -28.86 -25.92 25.33
CA PHE A 20 -28.62 -25.21 24.08
C PHE A 20 -27.32 -24.39 24.20
N VAL A 21 -26.23 -24.91 23.64
CA VAL A 21 -25.00 -24.14 23.47
C VAL A 21 -25.22 -23.16 22.31
N PHE A 22 -25.59 -21.92 22.64
CA PHE A 22 -25.48 -20.81 21.71
C PHE A 22 -24.01 -20.64 21.32
N HIS A 23 -23.65 -21.16 20.14
CA HIS A 23 -22.39 -20.80 19.49
C HIS A 23 -22.52 -19.36 19.01
N SER A 24 -22.17 -18.42 19.88
CA SER A 24 -21.82 -17.06 19.46
C SER A 24 -20.59 -17.16 18.58
N SER A 25 -20.80 -17.25 17.27
CA SER A 25 -19.74 -17.04 16.29
C SER A 25 -19.30 -15.58 16.40
N LEU A 26 -18.31 -15.30 17.25
CA LEU A 26 -17.45 -14.16 17.00
C LEU A 26 -16.83 -14.41 15.63
N GLN A 27 -17.38 -13.75 14.60
CA GLN A 27 -16.54 -13.41 13.46
C GLN A 27 -15.35 -12.67 14.05
N ALA A 28 -14.16 -13.22 13.87
CA ALA A 28 -12.95 -12.48 14.16
C ALA A 28 -12.99 -11.26 13.23
N ALA A 29 -13.35 -10.09 13.77
CA ALA A 29 -13.37 -8.85 13.00
C ALA A 29 -12.01 -8.70 12.32
N ASP A 30 -11.98 -8.30 11.06
CA ASP A 30 -10.72 -8.15 10.35
C ASP A 30 -9.85 -7.12 11.08
N LEU A 31 -8.53 -7.32 11.09
CA LEU A 31 -7.62 -6.52 11.92
C LEU A 31 -7.75 -5.01 11.61
N PHE A 32 -8.11 -4.66 10.37
CA PHE A 32 -8.31 -3.30 9.90
C PHE A 32 -9.58 -2.61 10.43
N ASP A 33 -10.60 -3.36 10.88
CA ASP A 33 -11.89 -2.79 11.33
C ASP A 33 -12.12 -2.91 12.86
N ARG A 34 -11.10 -3.30 13.61
CA ARG A 34 -11.14 -3.28 15.08
C ARG A 34 -10.82 -1.91 15.63
N ASP A 35 -11.23 -1.65 16.87
CA ASP A 35 -10.68 -0.57 17.68
C ASP A 35 -9.13 -0.66 17.73
N PRO A 36 -8.40 0.46 17.60
CA PRO A 36 -8.90 1.84 17.44
C PRO A 36 -9.10 2.28 15.98
N ILE A 37 -8.88 1.41 14.99
CA ILE A 37 -8.77 1.74 13.55
C ILE A 37 -10.16 2.00 12.94
N ASN A 38 -11.12 1.10 13.19
CA ASN A 38 -12.53 1.22 12.78
C ASN A 38 -12.73 1.60 11.30
N TYR A 39 -11.91 1.07 10.39
CA TYR A 39 -11.80 1.50 9.00
C TYR A 39 -13.14 1.71 8.27
N LEU A 40 -14.13 0.82 8.43
CA LEU A 40 -15.42 0.90 7.73
C LEU A 40 -16.26 2.11 8.16
N THR A 41 -16.04 2.64 9.36
CA THR A 41 -16.84 3.73 9.96
C THR A 41 -16.06 5.04 10.15
N SER A 42 -14.74 4.97 10.26
CA SER A 42 -13.85 6.13 10.34
C SER A 42 -13.95 7.01 9.08
N THR A 43 -14.04 8.33 9.27
CA THR A 43 -14.01 9.33 8.19
C THR A 43 -12.58 9.50 7.65
N PRO A 44 -12.34 9.29 6.34
CA PRO A 44 -11.02 9.53 5.74
C PRO A 44 -10.65 11.00 5.66
N ASN A 45 -9.36 11.28 5.59
CA ASN A 45 -8.73 12.57 5.32
C ASN A 45 -7.60 12.39 4.28
N ASP A 46 -7.94 11.71 3.20
CA ASP A 46 -7.09 11.47 2.02
C ASP A 46 -7.27 12.58 0.95
N PRO A 47 -6.43 12.64 -0.12
CA PRO A 47 -6.62 13.56 -1.24
C PRO A 47 -8.02 13.56 -1.89
N VAL A 48 -8.65 12.41 -2.02
CA VAL A 48 -9.94 12.24 -2.71
C VAL A 48 -11.11 12.71 -1.83
N ALA A 49 -11.07 12.41 -0.53
CA ALA A 49 -11.99 12.94 0.48
C ALA A 49 -11.97 14.48 0.53
N ARG A 50 -10.77 15.09 0.40
CA ARG A 50 -10.63 16.55 0.33
C ARG A 50 -11.27 17.12 -0.94
N ILE A 51 -11.05 16.51 -2.11
CA ILE A 51 -11.73 16.90 -3.36
C ILE A 51 -13.25 16.76 -3.24
N GLN A 52 -13.77 15.70 -2.62
CA GLN A 52 -15.21 15.56 -2.42
C GLN A 52 -15.78 16.68 -1.54
N ALA A 53 -15.09 17.04 -0.45
CA ALA A 53 -15.50 18.16 0.40
C ALA A 53 -15.46 19.51 -0.34
N GLU A 54 -14.49 19.73 -1.24
CA GLU A 54 -14.42 20.92 -2.10
C GLU A 54 -15.54 20.95 -3.15
N LEU A 55 -15.96 19.79 -3.68
CA LEU A 55 -17.12 19.67 -4.58
C LEU A 55 -18.43 19.96 -3.83
N ASP A 56 -18.64 19.36 -2.66
CA ASP A 56 -19.82 19.57 -1.83
C ASP A 56 -19.97 21.03 -1.37
N ALA A 57 -18.84 21.72 -1.13
CA ALA A 57 -18.79 23.13 -0.80
C ALA A 57 -18.89 24.08 -2.01
N GLY A 58 -18.93 23.55 -3.25
CA GLY A 58 -18.92 24.35 -4.48
C GLY A 58 -17.62 25.12 -4.73
N GLN A 59 -16.52 24.73 -4.07
CA GLN A 59 -15.19 25.35 -4.18
C GLN A 59 -14.40 24.80 -5.37
N ARG A 60 -14.71 23.56 -5.80
CA ARG A 60 -14.19 22.93 -7.02
C ARG A 60 -15.32 22.49 -7.92
N GLN A 61 -15.03 22.34 -9.22
CA GLN A 61 -15.88 21.65 -10.19
C GLN A 61 -15.01 20.71 -11.01
N LEU A 62 -15.48 19.49 -11.28
CA LEU A 62 -14.85 18.59 -12.25
C LEU A 62 -15.53 18.78 -13.61
N LYS A 63 -14.77 19.27 -14.60
CA LYS A 63 -15.27 19.44 -15.96
C LYS A 63 -15.42 18.08 -16.65
N TYR A 64 -16.57 17.83 -17.25
CA TYR A 64 -16.81 16.65 -18.08
C TYR A 64 -16.17 16.80 -19.47
N ASP A 65 -15.48 15.75 -19.93
CA ASP A 65 -15.00 15.61 -21.31
C ASP A 65 -15.84 14.57 -22.09
N PRO A 66 -16.34 14.87 -23.31
CA PRO A 66 -17.18 13.95 -24.07
C PRO A 66 -16.52 12.61 -24.50
N GLN A 67 -15.18 12.50 -24.47
CA GLN A 67 -14.45 11.30 -24.86
C GLN A 67 -13.91 10.53 -23.65
N GLN A 68 -13.38 11.25 -22.66
CA GLN A 68 -12.67 10.68 -21.50
C GLN A 68 -13.44 10.82 -20.17
N GLY A 69 -14.61 11.46 -20.17
CA GLY A 69 -15.44 11.69 -19.00
C GLY A 69 -14.78 12.66 -18.03
N TYR A 70 -14.76 12.34 -16.74
CA TYR A 70 -14.12 13.17 -15.72
C TYR A 70 -12.61 12.92 -15.58
N LEU A 71 -12.01 11.99 -16.34
CA LEU A 71 -10.60 11.66 -16.22
C LEU A 71 -9.67 12.90 -16.27
N PRO A 72 -9.73 13.79 -17.28
CA PRO A 72 -8.77 14.90 -17.37
C PRO A 72 -8.86 15.84 -16.17
N ALA A 73 -10.09 16.21 -15.78
CA ALA A 73 -10.34 17.09 -14.65
C ALA A 73 -9.97 16.46 -13.31
N LEU A 74 -10.12 15.13 -13.15
CA LEU A 74 -9.73 14.43 -11.93
C LEU A 74 -8.20 14.27 -11.82
N LEU A 75 -7.50 13.99 -12.93
CA LEU A 75 -6.03 13.97 -12.93
C LEU A 75 -5.46 15.35 -12.62
N GLU A 76 -6.01 16.42 -13.20
CA GLU A 76 -5.65 17.81 -12.88
C GLU A 76 -5.92 18.13 -11.40
N ALA A 77 -7.09 17.78 -10.88
CA ALA A 77 -7.46 18.07 -9.49
C ALA A 77 -6.64 17.31 -8.44
N LEU A 78 -6.12 16.13 -8.79
CA LEU A 78 -5.21 15.32 -7.97
C LEU A 78 -3.73 15.59 -8.25
N GLU A 79 -3.39 16.48 -9.18
CA GLU A 79 -1.99 16.73 -9.60
C GLU A 79 -1.27 15.45 -10.09
N ILE A 80 -2.00 14.55 -10.76
CA ILE A 80 -1.45 13.29 -11.29
C ILE A 80 -0.84 13.51 -12.68
N PRO A 81 0.47 13.26 -12.86
CA PRO A 81 1.13 13.44 -14.15
C PRO A 81 0.67 12.38 -15.16
N VAL A 82 0.26 12.80 -16.36
CA VAL A 82 -0.14 11.90 -17.46
C VAL A 82 1.00 10.96 -17.90
N SER A 83 2.25 11.34 -17.66
CA SER A 83 3.44 10.51 -17.93
C SER A 83 3.48 9.22 -17.09
N SER A 84 2.80 9.18 -15.93
CA SER A 84 2.70 8.00 -15.06
C SER A 84 1.90 6.83 -15.64
N GLN A 85 1.29 7.00 -16.81
CA GLN A 85 0.39 6.02 -17.41
C GLN A 85 1.04 4.64 -17.55
N GLY A 86 0.45 3.64 -16.90
CA GLY A 86 0.65 2.21 -17.16
C GLY A 86 -0.61 1.58 -17.75
N LEU A 87 -0.46 0.68 -18.72
CA LEU A 87 -1.57 0.05 -19.44
C LEU A 87 -1.68 -1.46 -19.12
N VAL A 88 -2.79 -1.85 -18.48
CA VAL A 88 -3.12 -3.23 -18.09
C VAL A 88 -4.12 -3.83 -19.07
N PHE A 89 -3.72 -4.83 -19.85
CA PHE A 89 -4.65 -5.57 -20.72
C PHE A 89 -5.25 -6.82 -20.07
N SER A 90 -4.73 -7.25 -18.91
CA SER A 90 -5.29 -8.38 -18.17
C SER A 90 -6.63 -8.07 -17.51
N LYS A 91 -7.53 -9.06 -17.53
CA LYS A 91 -8.88 -9.02 -16.96
C LYS A 91 -8.85 -9.27 -15.45
N THR A 92 -8.19 -8.38 -14.72
CA THR A 92 -7.89 -8.48 -13.28
C THR A 92 -8.61 -7.42 -12.43
N SER A 93 -9.55 -6.67 -13.02
CA SER A 93 -10.33 -5.59 -12.39
C SER A 93 -11.81 -5.94 -12.23
N LEU A 94 -12.49 -5.25 -11.31
CA LEU A 94 -13.96 -5.20 -11.20
C LEU A 94 -14.65 -4.94 -12.55
N GLN A 95 -14.04 -4.11 -13.40
CA GLN A 95 -14.54 -3.73 -14.72
C GLN A 95 -14.00 -4.59 -15.88
N GLN A 96 -13.49 -5.80 -15.60
CA GLN A 96 -12.91 -6.76 -16.57
C GLN A 96 -13.64 -6.95 -17.91
N ARG A 97 -14.97 -6.71 -17.98
CA ARG A 97 -15.75 -6.80 -19.23
C ARG A 97 -15.38 -5.74 -20.28
N PHE A 98 -14.76 -4.63 -19.86
CA PHE A 98 -14.34 -3.52 -20.73
C PHE A 98 -12.85 -3.57 -21.11
N ILE A 99 -12.08 -4.46 -20.48
CA ILE A 99 -10.63 -4.56 -20.69
C ILE A 99 -10.34 -5.55 -21.82
N SER A 100 -9.45 -5.20 -22.74
CA SER A 100 -8.80 -6.12 -23.68
C SER A 100 -7.43 -5.57 -24.11
N PRO A 101 -6.60 -6.30 -24.87
CA PRO A 101 -5.36 -5.75 -25.44
C PRO A 101 -5.59 -4.52 -26.33
N GLU A 102 -6.72 -4.43 -27.03
CA GLU A 102 -7.11 -3.31 -27.88
C GLU A 102 -7.77 -2.15 -27.10
N SER A 103 -8.09 -2.38 -25.82
CA SER A 103 -8.73 -1.44 -24.90
C SER A 103 -8.30 -1.70 -23.45
N PRO A 104 -7.00 -1.57 -23.11
CA PRO A 104 -6.50 -1.80 -21.77
C PRO A 104 -7.04 -0.81 -20.74
N ARG A 105 -6.95 -1.19 -19.46
CA ARG A 105 -7.12 -0.25 -18.34
C ARG A 105 -5.85 0.58 -18.21
N ALA A 106 -5.97 1.90 -18.33
CA ALA A 106 -4.91 2.81 -17.91
C ALA A 106 -4.93 3.00 -16.38
N ILE A 107 -3.76 3.04 -15.78
CA ILE A 107 -3.49 3.44 -14.40
C ILE A 107 -2.61 4.68 -14.46
N TYR A 108 -3.04 5.76 -13.82
CA TYR A 108 -2.25 6.97 -13.58
C TYR A 108 -1.98 7.11 -12.10
N PHE A 109 -0.86 7.69 -11.69
CA PHE A 109 -0.54 7.87 -10.28
C PHE A 109 0.36 9.07 -9.99
N ASN A 110 0.15 9.67 -8.82
CA ASN A 110 1.12 10.50 -8.11
C ASN A 110 1.60 9.73 -6.86
N ASP A 111 2.25 10.41 -5.92
CA ASP A 111 2.78 9.78 -4.71
C ASP A 111 1.74 9.09 -3.83
N ASP A 112 0.52 9.61 -3.72
CA ASP A 112 -0.49 9.15 -2.75
C ASP A 112 -1.72 8.50 -3.40
N THR A 113 -1.95 8.69 -4.71
CA THR A 113 -3.22 8.37 -5.38
C THR A 113 -3.04 7.74 -6.75
N TYR A 114 -3.85 6.73 -7.03
CA TYR A 114 -3.92 5.93 -8.25
C TYR A 114 -5.32 6.06 -8.87
N VAL A 115 -5.40 6.38 -10.16
CA VAL A 115 -6.64 6.49 -10.93
C VAL A 115 -6.61 5.47 -12.07
N GLY A 116 -7.56 4.54 -12.04
CA GLY A 116 -7.84 3.57 -13.09
C GLY A 116 -8.96 4.03 -14.02
N TRP A 117 -8.69 4.05 -15.32
CA TRP A 117 -9.65 4.37 -16.39
C TRP A 117 -9.61 3.31 -17.48
N ILE A 118 -10.76 3.05 -18.11
CA ILE A 118 -10.88 2.15 -19.25
C ILE A 118 -11.80 2.86 -20.26
N PRO A 119 -11.44 2.90 -21.56
CA PRO A 119 -12.31 3.46 -22.59
C PRO A 119 -13.75 2.90 -22.51
N HIS A 120 -14.73 3.80 -22.50
CA HIS A 120 -16.17 3.47 -22.45
C HIS A 120 -16.67 2.71 -21.20
N ALA A 121 -15.83 2.51 -20.18
CA ALA A 121 -16.27 1.96 -18.90
C ALA A 121 -17.08 2.98 -18.10
N LYS A 122 -17.84 2.49 -17.12
CA LYS A 122 -18.89 3.29 -16.45
C LYS A 122 -18.38 4.10 -15.27
N VAL A 123 -17.27 3.69 -14.67
CA VAL A 123 -16.68 4.41 -13.53
C VAL A 123 -15.17 4.53 -13.69
N LEU A 124 -14.60 5.60 -13.13
CA LEU A 124 -13.20 5.60 -12.70
C LEU A 124 -13.07 4.75 -11.45
N GLU A 125 -11.99 3.99 -11.36
CA GLU A 125 -11.54 3.30 -10.15
C GLU A 125 -10.48 4.18 -9.49
N ILE A 126 -10.67 4.61 -8.24
CA ILE A 126 -9.66 5.42 -7.53
C ILE A 126 -9.22 4.68 -6.28
N SER A 127 -7.91 4.67 -6.04
CA SER A 127 -7.29 4.17 -4.81
C SER A 127 -6.32 5.21 -4.29
N THR A 128 -6.36 5.52 -3.00
CA THR A 128 -5.59 6.63 -2.40
C THR A 128 -5.16 6.29 -0.99
N VAL A 129 -4.10 6.93 -0.49
CA VAL A 129 -3.57 6.69 0.85
C VAL A 129 -4.17 7.66 1.86
N ASP A 130 -4.84 7.12 2.87
CA ASP A 130 -5.12 7.83 4.12
C ASP A 130 -4.01 7.54 5.16
N PRO A 131 -3.44 8.56 5.81
CA PRO A 131 -2.33 8.39 6.75
C PRO A 131 -2.66 7.60 8.03
N LYS A 132 -3.95 7.44 8.38
CA LYS A 132 -4.43 6.68 9.54
C LYS A 132 -5.09 5.37 9.18
N LEU A 133 -5.77 5.32 8.03
CA LEU A 133 -6.61 4.20 7.61
C LEU A 133 -5.98 3.33 6.51
N GLY A 134 -4.91 3.79 5.85
CA GLY A 134 -4.27 3.06 4.75
C GLY A 134 -4.95 3.28 3.41
N GLY A 135 -4.96 2.27 2.55
CA GLY A 135 -5.57 2.37 1.22
C GLY A 135 -7.09 2.55 1.31
N ILE A 136 -7.60 3.68 0.80
CA ILE A 136 -9.03 3.96 0.61
C ILE A 136 -9.39 3.83 -0.87
N PHE A 137 -10.60 3.38 -1.15
CA PHE A 137 -11.10 3.11 -2.50
C PHE A 137 -12.35 3.93 -2.78
N TYR A 138 -12.41 4.52 -3.97
CA TYR A 138 -13.54 5.31 -4.45
C TYR A 138 -13.88 4.94 -5.90
N THR A 139 -15.10 5.26 -6.33
CA THR A 139 -15.49 5.28 -7.74
C THR A 139 -16.13 6.59 -8.13
N LEU A 140 -15.86 7.07 -9.34
CA LEU A 140 -16.55 8.22 -9.94
C LEU A 140 -17.35 7.76 -11.15
N ASP A 141 -18.65 8.05 -11.20
CA ASP A 141 -19.48 7.73 -12.38
C ASP A 141 -19.08 8.60 -13.57
N GLN A 142 -18.91 7.96 -14.73
CA GLN A 142 -18.46 8.61 -15.98
C GLN A 142 -19.64 9.15 -16.83
N ARG A 143 -20.83 9.30 -16.25
CA ARG A 143 -21.95 10.04 -16.86
C ARG A 143 -21.89 11.51 -16.45
N GLU A 144 -22.09 12.39 -17.42
CA GLU A 144 -22.22 13.84 -17.18
C GLU A 144 -23.35 14.13 -16.16
N ALA A 145 -22.98 14.86 -15.11
CA ALA A 145 -23.84 15.28 -14.01
C ALA A 145 -23.38 16.64 -13.46
N ASP A 146 -24.33 17.45 -12.98
CA ASP A 146 -24.03 18.77 -12.38
C ASP A 146 -23.20 18.66 -11.09
N ALA A 147 -23.34 17.55 -10.36
CA ALA A 147 -22.63 17.24 -9.12
C ALA A 147 -22.11 15.79 -9.17
N PRO A 148 -20.91 15.54 -9.71
CA PRO A 148 -20.30 14.22 -9.72
C PRO A 148 -19.79 13.85 -8.32
N ILE A 149 -19.93 12.57 -7.94
CA ILE A 149 -19.67 12.08 -6.57
C ILE A 149 -18.57 11.01 -6.57
N LEU A 150 -17.53 11.23 -5.77
CA LEU A 150 -16.48 10.27 -5.44
C LEU A 150 -16.99 9.33 -4.34
N GLU A 151 -17.63 8.24 -4.74
CA GLU A 151 -18.29 7.32 -3.82
C GLU A 151 -17.30 6.35 -3.17
N ARG A 152 -17.09 6.44 -1.84
CA ARG A 152 -16.21 5.53 -1.09
C ARG A 152 -16.73 4.09 -1.12
N LYS A 153 -15.89 3.14 -1.51
CA LYS A 153 -16.18 1.70 -1.53
C LYS A 153 -15.51 1.00 -0.37
N THR A 154 -16.33 0.46 0.54
CA THR A 154 -15.88 -0.14 1.81
C THR A 154 -15.89 -1.67 1.82
N HIS A 155 -16.46 -2.33 0.81
CA HIS A 155 -16.62 -3.79 0.78
C HIS A 155 -16.10 -4.43 -0.52
N GLU A 156 -16.62 -4.00 -1.67
CA GLU A 156 -16.32 -4.60 -2.98
C GLU A 156 -14.81 -4.61 -3.30
N CYS A 157 -14.11 -3.50 -3.06
CA CYS A 157 -12.67 -3.38 -3.30
C CYS A 157 -11.84 -4.22 -2.31
N LEU A 158 -12.25 -4.28 -1.03
CA LEU A 158 -11.47 -4.96 0.02
C LEU A 158 -11.36 -6.48 -0.21
N GLN A 159 -12.27 -7.09 -0.98
CA GLN A 159 -12.20 -8.51 -1.37
C GLN A 159 -10.87 -8.89 -2.06
N CYS A 160 -10.21 -7.94 -2.73
CA CYS A 160 -8.88 -8.13 -3.31
C CYS A 160 -7.81 -7.24 -2.66
N HIS A 161 -8.21 -6.09 -2.08
CA HIS A 161 -7.31 -5.08 -1.56
C HIS A 161 -7.06 -5.14 -0.03
N SER A 162 -7.63 -6.10 0.68
CA SER A 162 -7.30 -6.39 2.08
C SER A 162 -7.02 -7.89 2.25
N THR A 163 -5.89 -8.34 1.70
CA THR A 163 -5.47 -9.75 1.72
C THR A 163 -4.00 -9.87 2.11
N SER A 164 -3.47 -11.09 2.21
CA SER A 164 -2.03 -11.32 2.44
C SER A 164 -1.14 -10.66 1.38
N HIS A 165 -1.63 -10.48 0.14
CA HIS A 165 -0.93 -9.75 -0.93
C HIS A 165 -0.77 -8.24 -0.67
N THR A 166 -1.59 -7.67 0.21
CA THR A 166 -1.50 -6.29 0.69
C THR A 166 -1.00 -6.21 2.14
N ARG A 167 -0.34 -7.27 2.63
CA ARG A 167 0.17 -7.40 4.02
C ARG A 167 -0.93 -7.39 5.10
N ASP A 168 -2.10 -7.94 4.76
CA ASP A 168 -3.30 -8.05 5.60
C ASP A 168 -3.86 -6.70 6.07
N VAL A 169 -3.67 -5.65 5.26
CA VAL A 169 -4.25 -4.32 5.44
C VAL A 169 -4.90 -3.83 4.13
N PRO A 170 -5.90 -2.92 4.19
CA PRO A 170 -6.38 -2.17 3.04
C PRO A 170 -5.23 -1.47 2.32
N GLY A 171 -4.95 -1.87 1.09
CA GLY A 171 -3.71 -1.50 0.41
C GLY A 171 -3.70 -1.78 -1.09
N HIS A 172 -2.53 -1.61 -1.69
CA HIS A 172 -2.36 -1.55 -3.14
C HIS A 172 -1.54 -2.75 -3.63
N LEU A 173 -1.75 -3.17 -4.89
CA LEU A 173 -1.04 -4.30 -5.46
C LEU A 173 -0.82 -4.13 -6.97
N VAL A 174 0.39 -4.44 -7.41
CA VAL A 174 0.72 -4.71 -8.81
C VAL A 174 0.85 -6.22 -8.97
N ARG A 175 0.22 -6.80 -10.00
CA ARG A 175 0.30 -8.23 -10.29
C ARG A 175 0.78 -8.47 -11.72
N SER A 176 1.67 -9.45 -11.83
CA SER A 176 2.12 -10.04 -13.08
C SER A 176 1.40 -11.38 -13.27
N VAL A 177 0.79 -11.57 -14.44
CA VAL A 177 -0.08 -12.71 -14.75
C VAL A 177 0.13 -13.18 -16.19
N PHE A 178 0.00 -14.49 -16.43
CA PHE A 178 -0.02 -15.02 -17.80
C PHE A 178 -1.38 -14.73 -18.44
N ALA A 179 -1.42 -13.85 -19.44
CA ALA A 179 -2.65 -13.37 -20.04
C ALA A 179 -2.74 -13.75 -21.53
N THR A 180 -3.90 -14.23 -21.96
CA THR A 180 -4.18 -14.54 -23.36
C THR A 180 -4.34 -13.28 -24.22
N LYS A 181 -4.34 -13.45 -25.55
CA LYS A 181 -4.74 -12.42 -26.54
C LYS A 181 -6.17 -11.86 -26.35
N THR A 182 -6.94 -12.36 -25.39
CA THR A 182 -8.27 -11.83 -25.01
C THR A 182 -8.27 -11.11 -23.66
N GLY A 183 -7.09 -10.93 -23.04
CA GLY A 183 -6.91 -10.42 -21.68
C GLY A 183 -7.27 -11.40 -20.56
N ARG A 184 -7.82 -12.59 -20.87
CA ARG A 184 -8.12 -13.61 -19.84
C ARG A 184 -6.83 -14.20 -19.27
N VAL A 185 -6.79 -14.37 -17.96
CA VAL A 185 -5.65 -14.96 -17.22
C VAL A 185 -5.66 -16.49 -17.34
N ASN A 186 -4.50 -17.10 -17.60
CA ASN A 186 -4.23 -18.50 -17.27
C ASN A 186 -3.79 -18.54 -15.79
N PHE A 187 -4.58 -19.19 -14.94
CA PHE A 187 -4.24 -19.36 -13.52
C PHE A 187 -3.40 -20.62 -13.24
N GLY A 188 -3.31 -21.58 -14.18
CA GLY A 188 -2.49 -22.78 -14.08
C GLY A 188 -0.99 -22.46 -14.02
N MET A 189 -0.57 -21.45 -14.80
CA MET A 189 0.80 -20.90 -14.77
C MET A 189 1.10 -20.01 -13.54
N GLY A 190 0.13 -19.82 -12.63
CA GLY A 190 0.29 -18.98 -11.45
C GLY A 190 0.22 -17.47 -11.70
N THR A 191 0.50 -16.68 -10.65
CA THR A 191 0.52 -15.21 -10.69
C THR A 191 1.49 -14.67 -9.65
N HIS A 192 2.18 -13.58 -9.96
CA HIS A 192 3.16 -12.96 -9.08
C HIS A 192 2.64 -11.62 -8.55
N LEU A 193 2.83 -11.35 -7.26
CA LEU A 193 2.81 -9.99 -6.72
C LEU A 193 4.14 -9.33 -7.13
N VAL A 194 4.10 -8.09 -7.64
CA VAL A 194 5.32 -7.40 -8.08
C VAL A 194 5.71 -6.30 -7.09
N ASP A 195 6.99 -6.29 -6.73
CA ASP A 195 7.62 -5.38 -5.77
C ASP A 195 9.11 -5.15 -6.11
N ASP A 196 9.87 -4.48 -5.25
CA ASP A 196 11.31 -4.26 -5.44
C ASP A 196 12.14 -5.56 -5.48
N GLN A 197 11.69 -6.62 -4.81
CA GLN A 197 12.41 -7.90 -4.68
C GLN A 197 12.14 -8.86 -5.85
N THR A 198 11.12 -8.58 -6.66
CA THR A 198 10.68 -9.44 -7.75
C THR A 198 11.73 -9.49 -8.88
N PRO A 199 12.22 -10.68 -9.31
CA PRO A 199 13.12 -10.80 -10.46
C PRO A 199 12.50 -10.21 -11.74
N PHE A 200 13.31 -9.65 -12.62
CA PHE A 200 12.84 -8.98 -13.84
C PHE A 200 11.99 -9.90 -14.73
N ASP A 201 12.43 -11.16 -14.85
CA ASP A 201 11.78 -12.22 -15.62
C ASP A 201 10.33 -12.51 -15.17
N ASP A 202 9.98 -12.25 -13.90
CA ASP A 202 8.63 -12.45 -13.34
C ASP A 202 7.71 -11.22 -13.53
N ARG A 203 8.20 -10.08 -14.03
CA ARG A 203 7.47 -8.80 -14.04
C ARG A 203 6.49 -8.63 -15.22
N TRP A 204 5.48 -7.79 -15.00
CA TRP A 204 4.61 -7.16 -16.01
C TRP A 204 3.73 -8.06 -16.89
N GLY A 205 3.55 -9.33 -16.55
CA GLY A 205 2.62 -10.21 -17.27
C GLY A 205 1.20 -9.63 -17.26
N GLY A 206 0.59 -9.46 -18.43
CA GLY A 206 -0.73 -8.82 -18.55
C GLY A 206 -0.71 -7.29 -18.60
N TRP A 207 0.47 -6.68 -18.72
CA TRP A 207 0.70 -5.24 -18.92
C TRP A 207 1.39 -5.00 -20.26
N PHE A 208 1.11 -3.85 -20.88
CA PHE A 208 2.01 -3.30 -21.90
C PHE A 208 3.17 -2.57 -21.21
N VAL A 209 4.35 -2.60 -21.83
CA VAL A 209 5.59 -2.02 -21.30
C VAL A 209 6.31 -1.30 -22.43
N THR A 210 6.64 -0.02 -22.25
CA THR A 210 7.43 0.76 -23.20
C THR A 210 8.72 1.27 -22.57
N GLY A 211 9.84 1.00 -23.23
CA GLY A 211 11.17 1.29 -22.72
C GLY A 211 12.22 0.37 -23.32
N THR A 212 13.46 0.51 -22.87
CA THR A 212 14.54 -0.45 -23.16
C THR A 212 15.22 -0.86 -21.87
N HIS A 213 15.67 -2.10 -21.80
CA HIS A 213 16.21 -2.76 -20.61
C HIS A 213 17.34 -3.76 -20.94
N GLY A 214 17.91 -3.67 -22.15
CA GLY A 214 19.00 -4.52 -22.61
C GLY A 214 18.56 -5.96 -22.87
N THR A 215 19.20 -6.92 -22.21
CA THR A 215 18.97 -8.37 -22.42
C THR A 215 18.14 -9.04 -21.32
N ALA A 216 17.65 -8.27 -20.35
CA ALA A 216 16.74 -8.80 -19.33
C ALA A 216 15.40 -9.20 -19.97
N LYS A 217 14.71 -10.21 -19.43
CA LYS A 217 13.43 -10.70 -19.95
C LYS A 217 12.28 -10.28 -19.05
N HIS A 218 11.06 -10.18 -19.56
CA HIS A 218 9.87 -9.92 -18.74
C HIS A 218 8.59 -10.46 -19.38
N LEU A 219 7.54 -10.62 -18.60
CA LEU A 219 6.25 -11.13 -19.09
C LEU A 219 5.37 -10.07 -19.78
N GLY A 220 5.74 -8.78 -19.69
CA GLY A 220 5.05 -7.68 -20.37
C GLY A 220 5.06 -7.76 -21.90
N ASN A 221 4.05 -7.16 -22.54
CA ASN A 221 3.77 -7.17 -24.00
C ASN A 221 3.49 -8.54 -24.64
N ASN A 222 3.58 -9.63 -23.88
CA ASN A 222 3.45 -11.00 -24.38
C ASN A 222 2.09 -11.63 -24.05
N PHE A 223 1.72 -12.67 -24.80
CA PHE A 223 0.44 -13.36 -24.65
C PHE A 223 0.60 -14.88 -24.70
N VAL A 224 -0.09 -15.61 -23.81
CA VAL A 224 -0.28 -17.06 -23.95
C VAL A 224 -1.40 -17.38 -24.96
N GLU A 225 -1.41 -18.59 -25.54
CA GLU A 225 -2.41 -18.92 -26.57
C GLU A 225 -3.79 -19.14 -25.96
N THR A 226 -3.87 -19.90 -24.86
CA THR A 226 -5.15 -20.24 -24.20
C THR A 226 -5.07 -20.10 -22.68
N VAL A 227 -6.21 -20.27 -21.99
CA VAL A 227 -6.30 -20.24 -20.53
C VAL A 227 -5.96 -21.58 -19.85
N ASN A 228 -5.67 -22.62 -20.64
CA ASN A 228 -5.23 -23.95 -20.18
C ASN A 228 -3.89 -24.33 -20.86
N ASP A 229 -3.13 -23.31 -21.25
CA ASP A 229 -1.88 -23.42 -21.98
C ASP A 229 -0.75 -23.44 -20.97
N ASP A 230 -0.50 -24.63 -20.40
CA ASP A 230 0.45 -24.83 -19.30
C ASP A 230 1.81 -25.39 -19.81
N ASP A 231 1.88 -25.78 -21.09
CA ASP A 231 3.04 -26.42 -21.73
C ASP A 231 3.83 -25.49 -22.69
N THR A 232 3.27 -24.34 -23.09
CA THR A 232 3.94 -23.44 -24.06
C THR A 232 5.13 -22.73 -23.42
N GLU A 233 6.30 -22.90 -24.04
CA GLU A 233 7.53 -22.17 -23.71
C GLU A 233 7.36 -20.68 -24.03
N PHE A 234 6.94 -19.92 -23.03
CA PHE A 234 6.70 -18.49 -23.11
C PHE A 234 8.03 -17.75 -23.27
N ASP A 235 8.37 -17.35 -24.50
CA ASP A 235 9.59 -16.57 -24.73
C ASP A 235 9.45 -15.12 -24.29
N ALA A 236 9.83 -14.85 -23.05
CA ALA A 236 9.91 -13.52 -22.46
C ALA A 236 10.97 -12.59 -23.11
N ALA A 237 11.70 -13.02 -24.15
CA ALA A 237 12.48 -12.14 -25.02
C ALA A 237 11.64 -11.52 -26.15
N THR A 238 10.54 -12.17 -26.55
CA THR A 238 9.47 -11.51 -27.31
C THR A 238 8.89 -10.38 -26.44
N GLY A 239 8.34 -9.33 -27.05
CA GLY A 239 7.78 -8.20 -26.30
C GLY A 239 8.80 -7.27 -25.62
N SER A 240 10.10 -7.60 -25.63
CA SER A 240 11.16 -6.81 -25.00
C SER A 240 11.55 -5.56 -25.80
N ASN A 241 12.05 -4.53 -25.11
CA ASN A 241 12.61 -3.29 -25.70
C ASN A 241 11.66 -2.51 -26.64
N ILE A 242 10.34 -2.68 -26.49
CA ILE A 242 9.32 -2.00 -27.30
C ILE A 242 9.23 -0.52 -26.92
N LYS A 243 9.10 0.36 -27.92
CA LYS A 243 8.96 1.82 -27.72
C LYS A 243 7.66 2.42 -28.23
N ASP A 244 6.90 1.65 -29.01
CA ASP A 244 5.64 2.08 -29.63
C ASP A 244 4.60 0.97 -29.45
N LEU A 245 3.41 1.35 -28.97
CA LEU A 245 2.27 0.46 -28.76
C LEU A 245 1.23 0.53 -29.89
N SER A 246 1.41 1.39 -30.89
CA SER A 246 0.52 1.46 -32.07
C SER A 246 0.27 0.12 -32.79
N PRO A 247 1.18 -0.88 -32.78
CA PRO A 247 0.89 -2.21 -33.34
C PRO A 247 -0.09 -3.06 -32.52
N PHE A 248 -0.33 -2.70 -31.24
CA PHE A 248 -1.16 -3.48 -30.30
C PHE A 248 -2.52 -2.83 -30.03
N LEU A 249 -2.59 -1.49 -30.01
CA LEU A 249 -3.82 -0.73 -29.76
C LEU A 249 -3.82 0.64 -30.43
N ASN A 250 -5.00 1.26 -30.51
CA ASN A 250 -5.10 2.69 -30.83
C ASN A 250 -4.73 3.53 -29.59
N THR A 251 -3.50 4.04 -29.59
CA THR A 251 -2.93 4.89 -28.53
C THR A 251 -3.55 6.29 -28.46
N GLU A 252 -4.13 6.83 -29.53
CA GLU A 252 -4.77 8.16 -29.56
C GLU A 252 -6.00 8.27 -28.65
N ARG A 253 -6.54 7.13 -28.19
CA ARG A 253 -7.62 7.09 -27.20
C ARG A 253 -7.17 7.50 -25.79
N TYR A 254 -5.87 7.48 -25.52
CA TYR A 254 -5.29 7.65 -24.21
C TYR A 254 -4.57 9.00 -24.10
N PRO A 255 -4.61 9.65 -22.92
CA PRO A 255 -3.79 10.84 -22.61
C PRO A 255 -2.29 10.72 -22.93
N SER A 256 -1.72 9.51 -22.85
CA SER A 256 -0.34 9.19 -23.26
C SER A 256 -0.33 7.99 -24.21
N PRO A 257 0.57 7.92 -25.20
CA PRO A 257 0.75 6.72 -26.02
C PRO A 257 1.66 5.66 -25.36
N HIS A 258 2.19 5.93 -24.16
CA HIS A 258 3.19 5.10 -23.48
C HIS A 258 2.60 4.26 -22.33
N SER A 259 3.35 3.24 -21.93
CA SER A 259 3.17 2.47 -20.70
C SER A 259 4.55 2.31 -20.05
N ASP A 260 5.06 3.38 -19.44
CA ASP A 260 6.50 3.57 -19.26
C ASP A 260 7.12 2.59 -18.24
N ILE A 261 8.18 1.91 -18.65
CA ILE A 261 8.91 0.95 -17.81
C ILE A 261 9.42 1.55 -16.49
N VAL A 262 9.80 2.83 -16.48
CA VAL A 262 10.26 3.53 -15.27
C VAL A 262 9.08 3.87 -14.37
N ALA A 263 7.92 4.22 -14.95
CA ALA A 263 6.68 4.42 -14.20
C ALA A 263 6.21 3.12 -13.54
N LEU A 264 6.30 1.98 -14.24
CA LEU A 264 5.95 0.66 -13.66
C LEU A 264 6.86 0.29 -12.48
N LEU A 265 8.17 0.50 -12.59
CA LEU A 265 9.12 0.25 -11.49
C LEU A 265 8.82 1.12 -10.26
N VAL A 266 8.51 2.40 -10.46
CA VAL A 266 8.16 3.30 -9.34
C VAL A 266 6.80 2.93 -8.73
N LEU A 267 5.80 2.58 -9.54
CA LEU A 267 4.49 2.11 -9.09
C LEU A 267 4.60 0.85 -8.21
N GLU A 268 5.45 -0.09 -8.58
CA GLU A 268 5.68 -1.35 -7.85
C GLU A 268 6.31 -1.10 -6.48
N HIS A 269 7.34 -0.26 -6.42
CA HIS A 269 7.93 0.21 -5.17
C HIS A 269 6.89 0.91 -4.27
N GLN A 270 6.22 1.91 -4.83
CA GLN A 270 5.31 2.82 -4.12
C GLN A 270 4.13 2.05 -3.49
N THR A 271 3.51 1.14 -4.25
CA THR A 271 2.38 0.34 -3.75
C THR A 271 2.76 -0.55 -2.57
N GLN A 272 3.94 -1.19 -2.58
CA GLN A 272 4.40 -1.98 -1.43
C GLN A 272 4.85 -1.13 -0.24
N MET A 273 5.42 0.04 -0.49
CA MET A 273 5.77 0.99 0.57
C MET A 273 4.54 1.51 1.30
N HIS A 274 3.43 1.80 0.61
CA HIS A 274 2.16 2.14 1.25
C HIS A 274 1.59 1.00 2.11
N ASN A 275 1.70 -0.24 1.64
CA ASN A 275 1.33 -1.41 2.45
C ASN A 275 2.22 -1.52 3.71
N ALA A 276 3.52 -1.23 3.59
CA ALA A 276 4.47 -1.23 4.71
C ALA A 276 4.15 -0.14 5.74
N LEU A 277 3.89 1.08 5.29
CA LEU A 277 3.48 2.23 6.10
C LEU A 277 2.17 1.95 6.84
N THR A 278 1.16 1.46 6.12
CA THR A 278 -0.15 1.11 6.68
C THR A 278 -0.02 0.00 7.74
N GLN A 279 0.75 -1.06 7.46
CA GLN A 279 0.98 -2.13 8.43
C GLN A 279 1.72 -1.62 9.68
N ALA A 280 2.72 -0.76 9.53
CA ALA A 280 3.45 -0.18 10.65
C ALA A 280 2.57 0.74 11.51
N ASN A 281 1.75 1.56 10.86
CA ASN A 281 0.71 2.38 11.49
C ASN A 281 -0.27 1.52 12.30
N TYR A 282 -0.88 0.50 11.69
CA TYR A 282 -1.86 -0.37 12.36
C TYR A 282 -1.28 -1.09 13.57
N TYR A 283 -0.10 -1.72 13.44
CA TYR A 283 0.53 -2.39 14.59
C TYR A 283 0.92 -1.41 15.70
N GLY A 284 1.31 -0.18 15.35
CA GLY A 284 1.53 0.90 16.32
C GLY A 284 0.26 1.31 17.06
N GLN A 285 -0.83 1.57 16.33
CA GLN A 285 -2.13 1.92 16.91
C GLN A 285 -2.64 0.82 17.85
N LEU A 286 -2.61 -0.44 17.41
CA LEU A 286 -3.01 -1.58 18.23
C LEU A 286 -2.12 -1.76 19.47
N ALA A 287 -0.80 -1.59 19.35
CA ALA A 287 0.11 -1.68 20.49
C ALA A 287 -0.14 -0.57 21.53
N LEU A 288 -0.43 0.66 21.10
CA LEU A 288 -0.76 1.78 21.99
C LEU A 288 -2.16 1.67 22.60
N HIS A 289 -3.12 1.10 21.87
CA HIS A 289 -4.44 0.79 22.39
C HIS A 289 -4.34 -0.25 23.52
N ASP A 290 -3.63 -1.36 23.28
CA ASP A 290 -3.37 -2.39 24.29
C ASP A 290 -2.59 -1.81 25.50
N GLU A 291 -1.60 -0.94 25.27
CA GLU A 291 -0.90 -0.23 26.35
C GLU A 291 -1.86 0.61 27.21
N THR A 292 -2.84 1.26 26.58
CA THR A 292 -3.87 2.07 27.25
C THR A 292 -4.86 1.21 28.04
N LEU A 293 -5.25 0.05 27.51
CA LEU A 293 -6.08 -0.93 28.22
C LEU A 293 -5.35 -1.54 29.42
N ILE A 294 -4.06 -1.85 29.30
CA ILE A 294 -3.25 -2.35 30.41
C ILE A 294 -3.13 -1.28 31.50
N LYS A 295 -2.88 -0.01 31.15
CA LYS A 295 -2.87 1.11 32.11
C LYS A 295 -4.19 1.24 32.87
N SER A 296 -5.33 1.17 32.18
CA SER A 296 -6.63 1.31 32.84
C SER A 296 -6.98 0.11 33.73
N MET A 297 -6.64 -1.11 33.32
CA MET A 297 -6.79 -2.31 34.16
C MET A 297 -5.91 -2.25 35.42
N LEU A 298 -4.66 -1.78 35.29
CA LEU A 298 -3.77 -1.61 36.44
C LEU A 298 -4.31 -0.56 37.42
N ALA A 299 -4.76 0.60 36.93
CA ALA A 299 -5.37 1.66 37.75
C ALA A 299 -6.68 1.24 38.43
N GLN A 300 -7.45 0.34 37.80
CA GLN A 300 -8.65 -0.26 38.42
C GLN A 300 -8.32 -1.34 39.46
N SER A 301 -7.12 -1.95 39.38
CA SER A 301 -6.68 -3.02 40.28
C SER A 301 -5.85 -2.53 41.48
N SER A 302 -5.38 -1.29 41.47
CA SER A 302 -4.87 -0.60 42.66
C SER A 302 -6.04 -0.25 43.60
N VAL A 303 -6.36 -1.17 44.51
CA VAL A 303 -7.36 -0.97 45.56
C VAL A 303 -6.67 -0.45 46.83
N ASN A 304 -7.30 0.51 47.51
CA ASN A 304 -6.81 1.03 48.79
C ASN A 304 -6.97 -0.04 49.90
N GLU A 305 -6.17 0.02 50.98
CA GLU A 305 -6.36 -0.86 52.14
C GLU A 305 -7.75 -0.75 52.79
N SER A 306 -8.50 0.33 52.53
CA SER A 306 -9.88 0.53 52.98
C SER A 306 -10.95 -0.22 52.16
N GLY A 307 -10.60 -0.79 51.02
CA GLY A 307 -11.54 -1.49 50.12
C GLY A 307 -12.39 -0.57 49.24
N ASP A 308 -12.23 0.74 49.36
CA ASP A 308 -12.76 1.70 48.39
C ASP A 308 -11.93 1.63 47.10
N ALA A 309 -12.59 1.74 45.94
CA ALA A 309 -11.88 1.90 44.67
C ALA A 309 -11.05 3.18 44.74
N ALA A 310 -9.76 3.11 44.38
CA ALA A 310 -8.94 4.31 44.28
C ALA A 310 -9.58 5.28 43.28
N ASP A 311 -9.80 6.53 43.70
CA ASP A 311 -10.45 7.58 42.89
C ASP A 311 -9.59 7.94 41.67
N ASN A 312 -9.68 7.14 40.59
CA ASN A 312 -9.05 7.33 39.27
C ASN A 312 -7.66 7.99 39.30
N ALA A 313 -6.82 7.59 40.25
CA ALA A 313 -5.53 8.22 40.45
C ALA A 313 -4.66 7.93 39.20
N PRO A 314 -4.11 8.95 38.53
CA PRO A 314 -3.20 8.71 37.42
C PRO A 314 -2.03 7.85 37.90
N ILE A 315 -1.70 6.79 37.14
CA ILE A 315 -0.42 6.10 37.34
C ILE A 315 0.66 7.10 36.90
N GLU A 316 1.25 7.81 37.86
CA GLU A 316 2.22 8.89 37.60
C GLU A 316 3.46 8.39 36.84
N GLU A 317 3.80 7.11 37.00
CA GLU A 317 4.96 6.48 36.39
C GLU A 317 4.62 5.07 35.86
N TYR A 318 4.05 5.00 34.65
CA TYR A 318 3.93 3.74 33.90
C TYR A 318 5.10 3.59 32.93
N GLU A 319 5.95 2.61 33.18
CA GLU A 319 6.95 2.16 32.21
C GLU A 319 6.32 1.21 31.18
N ARG A 320 6.59 1.44 29.89
CA ARG A 320 6.07 0.58 28.82
C ARG A 320 6.68 -0.82 28.92
N SER A 321 5.82 -1.83 29.06
CA SER A 321 6.25 -3.24 29.04
C SER A 321 7.05 -3.61 27.77
N GLU A 322 8.07 -4.45 27.94
CA GLU A 322 8.91 -4.98 26.85
C GLU A 322 8.09 -5.59 25.71
N SER A 323 6.94 -6.20 26.01
CA SER A 323 6.07 -6.82 25.00
C SER A 323 5.45 -5.80 24.04
N ILE A 324 5.01 -4.65 24.55
CA ILE A 324 4.50 -3.54 23.73
C ILE A 324 5.65 -2.88 22.96
N GLN A 325 6.79 -2.64 23.62
CA GLN A 325 7.95 -2.03 22.97
C GLN A 325 8.46 -2.88 21.80
N ARG A 326 8.62 -4.19 22.01
CA ARG A 326 8.99 -5.15 20.95
C ARG A 326 8.01 -5.19 19.78
N ARG A 327 6.71 -4.95 20.00
CA ARG A 327 5.71 -4.85 18.91
C ARG A 327 5.94 -3.58 18.07
N ILE A 328 6.18 -2.46 18.73
CA ILE A 328 6.54 -1.18 18.10
C ILE A 328 7.83 -1.34 17.28
N ASP A 329 8.88 -1.93 17.86
CA ASP A 329 10.17 -2.11 17.19
C ASP A 329 10.11 -3.10 16.01
N ASN A 330 9.28 -4.14 16.12
CA ASN A 330 9.00 -5.06 15.01
C ASN A 330 8.27 -4.36 13.85
N ALA A 331 7.30 -3.49 14.15
CA ALA A 331 6.57 -2.72 13.14
C ALA A 331 7.49 -1.73 12.43
N ALA A 332 8.27 -0.98 13.21
CA ALA A 332 9.29 -0.06 12.70
C ALA A 332 10.35 -0.79 11.84
N ARG A 333 10.87 -1.94 12.27
CA ARG A 333 11.89 -2.70 11.51
C ARG A 333 11.40 -3.10 10.12
N ARG A 334 10.17 -3.62 10.02
CA ARG A 334 9.58 -4.02 8.73
C ARG A 334 9.39 -2.83 7.79
N LEU A 335 9.08 -1.66 8.33
CA LEU A 335 9.03 -0.42 7.57
C LEU A 335 10.44 0.00 7.12
N VAL A 336 11.44 0.00 8.01
CA VAL A 336 12.82 0.37 7.69
C VAL A 336 13.47 -0.57 6.67
N GLN A 337 13.20 -1.87 6.74
CA GLN A 337 13.63 -2.83 5.72
C GLN A 337 13.03 -2.51 4.34
N ALA A 338 11.76 -2.09 4.27
CA ALA A 338 11.12 -1.67 3.02
C ALA A 338 11.67 -0.31 2.53
N LEU A 339 11.79 0.68 3.42
CA LEU A 339 12.39 1.99 3.12
C LEU A 339 13.78 1.83 2.49
N LEU A 340 14.61 0.94 3.03
CA LEU A 340 15.99 0.72 2.59
C LEU A 340 16.16 -0.34 1.49
N PHE A 341 15.08 -0.68 0.76
CA PHE A 341 15.12 -1.62 -0.37
C PHE A 341 15.75 -2.98 -0.04
N LYS A 342 15.53 -3.49 1.19
CA LYS A 342 16.09 -4.79 1.60
C LYS A 342 15.64 -5.88 0.61
N GLY A 343 16.62 -6.57 0.03
CA GLY A 343 16.38 -7.68 -0.89
C GLY A 343 15.99 -7.28 -2.31
N SER A 344 16.09 -5.99 -2.68
CA SER A 344 15.73 -5.53 -4.04
C SER A 344 16.49 -6.30 -5.13
N ALA A 345 15.78 -6.77 -6.15
CA ALA A 345 16.38 -7.46 -7.28
C ALA A 345 17.23 -6.49 -8.12
N PRO A 346 18.53 -6.79 -8.37
CA PRO A 346 19.39 -5.91 -9.16
C PRO A 346 19.01 -5.96 -10.65
N PHE A 347 19.19 -4.84 -11.35
CA PHE A 347 19.08 -4.82 -12.80
C PHE A 347 20.35 -5.38 -13.45
N THR A 348 20.18 -6.19 -14.49
CA THR A 348 21.27 -6.81 -15.26
C THR A 348 21.66 -5.98 -16.50
N SER A 349 20.99 -4.87 -16.74
CA SER A 349 21.18 -3.98 -17.90
C SER A 349 20.53 -2.61 -17.64
N PRO A 350 21.05 -1.52 -18.26
CA PRO A 350 20.46 -0.20 -18.11
C PRO A 350 19.01 -0.11 -18.61
N ILE A 351 18.18 0.58 -17.84
CA ILE A 351 16.77 0.83 -18.12
C ILE A 351 16.57 2.27 -18.59
N MET A 352 15.74 2.46 -19.61
CA MET A 352 15.36 3.76 -20.14
C MET A 352 13.88 3.78 -20.52
N GLY A 353 13.16 4.77 -20.01
CA GLY A 353 11.75 5.03 -20.34
C GLY A 353 11.53 5.54 -21.76
N THR A 354 10.27 5.88 -22.04
CA THR A 354 9.81 6.45 -23.32
C THR A 354 9.05 7.78 -23.16
N SER A 355 8.74 8.17 -21.93
CA SER A 355 8.01 9.40 -21.57
C SER A 355 8.87 10.34 -20.71
N ASP A 356 8.36 11.54 -20.42
CA ASP A 356 8.97 12.48 -19.46
C ASP A 356 8.88 12.03 -17.98
N PHE A 357 8.24 10.89 -17.66
CA PHE A 357 7.98 10.47 -16.27
C PHE A 357 9.23 10.47 -15.39
N ALA A 358 10.33 9.89 -15.87
CA ALA A 358 11.57 9.82 -15.09
C ALA A 358 12.11 11.21 -14.68
N LYS A 359 11.92 12.21 -15.54
CA LYS A 359 12.34 13.61 -15.31
C LYS A 359 11.36 14.32 -14.38
N GLU A 360 10.06 14.15 -14.59
CA GLU A 360 9.00 14.71 -13.74
C GLU A 360 9.07 14.16 -12.31
N PHE A 361 9.24 12.85 -12.16
CA PHE A 361 9.42 12.18 -10.87
C PHE A 361 10.63 12.72 -10.11
N VAL A 362 11.82 12.78 -10.73
CA VAL A 362 13.02 13.31 -10.07
C VAL A 362 12.82 14.78 -9.65
N ALA A 363 12.18 15.59 -10.49
CA ALA A 363 11.99 17.02 -10.24
C ALA A 363 11.10 17.34 -9.02
N GLN A 364 10.28 16.40 -8.53
CA GLN A 364 9.43 16.60 -7.35
C GLN A 364 10.22 16.72 -6.03
N GLY A 365 11.46 16.22 -5.97
CA GLY A 365 12.33 16.41 -4.80
C GLY A 365 11.79 15.80 -3.48
N PRO A 366 12.16 16.33 -2.30
CA PRO A 366 13.02 17.50 -2.05
C PRO A 366 14.49 17.25 -2.45
N PHE A 367 15.28 18.33 -2.51
CA PHE A 367 16.72 18.31 -2.81
C PHE A 367 17.53 18.93 -1.68
N ASP A 368 18.74 18.40 -1.44
CA ASP A 368 19.72 18.99 -0.52
C ASP A 368 20.58 20.08 -1.18
N SER A 369 21.49 20.70 -0.42
CA SER A 369 22.39 21.75 -0.91
C SER A 369 23.36 21.33 -2.02
N GLU A 370 23.58 20.01 -2.20
CA GLU A 370 24.41 19.44 -3.26
C GLU A 370 23.57 19.05 -4.50
N GLY A 371 22.26 19.29 -4.47
CA GLY A 371 21.33 18.90 -5.52
C GLY A 371 21.04 17.40 -5.54
N ARG A 372 21.28 16.68 -4.45
CA ARG A 372 20.96 15.26 -4.28
C ARG A 372 19.53 15.11 -3.76
N SER A 373 18.85 14.02 -4.11
CA SER A 373 17.47 13.74 -3.68
C SER A 373 17.24 12.24 -3.62
N LEU A 374 16.41 11.78 -2.67
CA LEU A 374 15.96 10.37 -2.63
C LEU A 374 15.11 9.97 -3.84
N ARG A 375 14.60 10.92 -4.64
CA ARG A 375 13.96 10.62 -5.93
C ARG A 375 14.95 10.41 -7.09
N GLN A 376 16.25 10.66 -6.92
CA GLN A 376 17.20 10.47 -8.00
C GLN A 376 17.25 9.00 -8.44
N LEU A 377 16.96 8.77 -9.71
CA LEU A 377 16.97 7.45 -10.33
C LEU A 377 18.40 7.06 -10.75
N ASP A 378 18.73 5.78 -10.63
CA ASP A 378 19.98 5.18 -11.15
C ASP A 378 19.73 4.50 -12.50
N LEU A 379 18.78 3.56 -12.51
CA LEU A 379 18.38 2.75 -13.68
C LEU A 379 19.52 1.97 -14.34
N GLN A 380 20.70 1.86 -13.73
CA GLN A 380 21.82 1.04 -14.24
C GLN A 380 21.82 -0.34 -13.57
N ASN A 381 21.68 -0.37 -12.24
CA ASN A 381 21.63 -1.59 -11.44
C ASN A 381 20.50 -1.58 -10.38
N ARG A 382 19.81 -0.45 -10.17
CA ARG A 382 18.67 -0.32 -9.24
C ARG A 382 17.73 0.83 -9.63
N ILE A 383 16.57 0.94 -8.96
CA ILE A 383 15.61 2.04 -9.19
C ILE A 383 16.20 3.38 -8.71
N LEU A 384 16.40 3.55 -7.40
CA LEU A 384 16.88 4.80 -6.79
C LEU A 384 18.39 4.78 -6.58
N LYS A 385 19.06 5.86 -6.97
CA LYS A 385 20.49 6.11 -6.76
C LYS A 385 20.88 6.09 -5.28
N TYR A 386 20.00 6.63 -4.44
CA TYR A 386 20.10 6.52 -2.98
C TYR A 386 18.98 5.56 -2.54
N PRO A 387 19.30 4.30 -2.16
CA PRO A 387 18.30 3.28 -1.81
C PRO A 387 17.65 3.52 -0.44
N CYS A 388 16.96 4.65 -0.32
CA CYS A 388 16.02 4.98 0.74
C CYS A 388 14.77 5.56 0.08
N SER A 389 13.60 4.98 0.31
CA SER A 389 12.36 5.37 -0.35
C SER A 389 12.02 6.84 -0.12
N TYR A 390 11.65 7.54 -1.19
CA TYR A 390 11.16 8.91 -1.14
C TYR A 390 9.84 9.03 -0.35
N LEU A 391 9.09 7.94 -0.15
CA LEU A 391 7.88 7.94 0.67
C LEU A 391 8.16 8.13 2.18
N ILE A 392 9.42 8.24 2.60
CA ILE A 392 9.74 8.81 3.92
C ILE A 392 9.24 10.25 4.08
N TYR A 393 9.05 11.01 3.00
CA TYR A 393 8.44 12.35 3.00
C TYR A 393 6.89 12.33 2.92
N SER A 394 6.27 11.15 2.89
CA SER A 394 4.81 11.05 2.75
C SER A 394 4.08 11.45 4.02
N ASP A 395 2.87 11.98 3.84
CA ASP A 395 1.93 12.30 4.91
C ASP A 395 1.62 11.06 5.78
N ALA A 396 1.68 9.86 5.19
CA ALA A 396 1.53 8.57 5.85
C ALA A 396 2.71 8.17 6.75
N PHE A 397 3.96 8.53 6.39
CA PHE A 397 5.11 8.36 7.28
C PHE A 397 5.06 9.38 8.45
N ASP A 398 4.75 10.64 8.15
CA ASP A 398 4.80 11.72 9.15
C ASP A 398 3.75 11.56 10.25
N LYS A 399 2.62 10.95 9.94
CA LYS A 399 1.50 10.69 10.84
C LYS A 399 1.52 9.29 11.46
N LEU A 400 2.59 8.51 11.28
CA LEU A 400 2.81 7.26 12.02
C LEU A 400 2.67 7.48 13.54
N PRO A 401 2.17 6.48 14.30
CA PRO A 401 2.13 6.55 15.76
C PRO A 401 3.51 6.88 16.32
N ALA A 402 3.62 7.94 17.15
CA ALA A 402 4.90 8.55 17.47
C ALA A 402 6.00 7.57 17.94
N PRO A 403 5.73 6.54 18.78
CA PRO A 403 6.74 5.54 19.14
C PRO A 403 7.21 4.65 17.99
N VAL A 404 6.36 4.37 16.99
CA VAL A 404 6.77 3.66 15.77
C VAL A 404 7.64 4.55 14.90
N LYS A 405 7.29 5.83 14.75
CA LYS A 405 8.11 6.79 13.98
C LYS A 405 9.48 7.00 14.64
N GLU A 406 9.52 7.14 15.96
CA GLU A 406 10.77 7.24 16.73
C GLU A 406 11.64 5.98 16.59
N SER A 407 11.05 4.79 16.75
CA SER A 407 11.79 3.53 16.56
C SER A 407 12.28 3.36 15.12
N ALA A 408 11.52 3.81 14.12
CA ALA A 408 11.95 3.81 12.72
C ALA A 408 13.12 4.78 12.49
N TYR A 409 13.07 6.00 13.04
CA TYR A 409 14.18 6.95 12.98
C TYR A 409 15.42 6.48 13.73
N GLN A 410 15.28 5.83 14.88
CA GLN A 410 16.42 5.26 15.62
C GLN A 410 17.08 4.13 14.82
N GLN A 411 16.28 3.22 14.26
CA GLN A 411 16.78 2.12 13.44
C GLN A 411 17.45 2.61 12.14
N LEU A 412 16.85 3.57 11.43
CA LEU A 412 17.47 4.23 10.28
C LEU A 412 18.80 4.88 10.66
N TRP A 413 18.83 5.65 11.75
CA TRP A 413 20.05 6.30 12.23
C TRP A 413 21.17 5.29 12.53
N ASP A 414 20.87 4.21 13.25
CA ASP A 414 21.88 3.21 13.61
C ASP A 414 22.40 2.44 12.38
N ILE A 415 21.58 2.24 11.35
CA ILE A 415 22.00 1.66 10.06
C ILE A 415 22.88 2.64 9.28
N LEU A 416 22.43 3.89 9.12
CA LEU A 416 23.12 4.93 8.34
C LEU A 416 24.41 5.43 9.01
N THR A 417 24.57 5.22 10.32
CA THR A 417 25.81 5.54 11.08
C THR A 417 26.66 4.30 11.39
N GLU A 418 26.42 3.17 10.70
CA GLU A 418 27.16 1.90 10.82
C GLU A 418 27.25 1.30 12.24
N ARG A 419 26.36 1.71 13.14
CA ARG A 419 26.19 1.11 14.47
C ARG A 419 25.52 -0.25 14.36
N ASN A 420 24.57 -0.38 13.45
CA ASN A 420 23.99 -1.64 13.03
C ASN A 420 24.83 -2.26 11.90
N LYS A 421 25.34 -3.47 12.16
CA LYS A 421 26.20 -4.27 11.25
C LYS A 421 25.55 -5.59 10.85
N ASP A 422 24.22 -5.66 10.91
CA ASP A 422 23.44 -6.81 10.41
C ASP A 422 23.63 -6.97 8.90
N ASP A 423 23.87 -8.20 8.45
CA ASP A 423 24.04 -8.58 7.04
C ASP A 423 22.81 -8.20 6.19
N ASP A 424 21.63 -8.06 6.84
CA ASP A 424 20.40 -7.50 6.29
C ASP A 424 20.56 -6.18 5.52
N TYR A 425 21.62 -5.41 5.81
CA TYR A 425 21.89 -4.10 5.19
C TYR A 425 23.22 -4.07 4.40
N ALA A 426 23.88 -5.21 4.18
CA ALA A 426 25.17 -5.27 3.50
C ALA A 426 25.14 -4.79 2.03
N HIS A 427 23.96 -4.60 1.43
CA HIS A 427 23.77 -3.98 0.12
C HIS A 427 23.94 -2.45 0.11
N LEU A 428 24.02 -1.83 1.29
CA LEU A 428 24.31 -0.42 1.49
C LEU A 428 25.78 -0.21 1.85
N ASP A 429 26.56 0.36 0.93
CA ASP A 429 27.94 0.77 1.20
C ASP A 429 28.02 2.05 2.05
N SER A 430 29.22 2.38 2.55
CA SER A 430 29.45 3.53 3.42
C SER A 430 29.13 4.88 2.76
N ASP A 431 29.38 5.02 1.46
CA ASP A 431 29.11 6.26 0.72
C ASP A 431 27.60 6.46 0.52
N GLN A 432 26.87 5.38 0.22
CA GLN A 432 25.40 5.38 0.17
C GLN A 432 24.77 5.72 1.51
N ARG A 433 25.26 5.12 2.61
CA ARG A 433 24.79 5.42 3.98
C ARG A 433 24.99 6.88 4.33
N GLN A 434 26.20 7.41 4.09
CA GLN A 434 26.52 8.81 4.35
C GLN A 434 25.67 9.76 3.50
N ALA A 435 25.48 9.46 2.21
CA ALA A 435 24.67 10.30 1.32
C ALA A 435 23.19 10.32 1.73
N ILE A 436 22.59 9.16 2.05
CA ILE A 436 21.20 9.10 2.55
C ILE A 436 21.06 9.89 3.85
N LEU A 437 22.01 9.74 4.77
CA LEU A 437 22.05 10.44 6.05
C LEU A 437 22.05 11.97 5.87
N GLU A 438 22.94 12.47 4.99
CA GLU A 438 23.07 13.91 4.74
C GLU A 438 21.86 14.51 4.00
N ILE A 439 21.31 13.79 3.02
CA ILE A 439 20.09 14.20 2.31
C ILE A 439 18.97 14.36 3.34
N LEU A 440 18.73 13.34 4.18
CA LEU A 440 17.70 13.39 5.22
C LEU A 440 17.94 14.52 6.21
N GLN A 441 19.18 14.70 6.72
CA GLN A 441 19.55 15.77 7.65
C GLN A 441 19.23 17.18 7.13
N GLN A 442 19.26 17.39 5.80
CA GLN A 442 18.96 18.69 5.20
C GLN A 442 17.49 18.85 4.77
N THR A 443 16.81 17.77 4.43
CA THR A 443 15.51 17.82 3.74
C THR A 443 14.32 17.27 4.53
N LYS A 444 14.55 16.47 5.59
CA LYS A 444 13.48 15.96 6.47
C LYS A 444 13.36 16.85 7.71
N THR A 445 12.18 17.43 7.90
CA THR A 445 11.95 18.56 8.82
C THR A 445 11.67 18.19 10.27
N ASP A 446 11.20 16.97 10.53
CA ASP A 446 10.78 16.47 11.85
C ASP A 446 11.76 15.43 12.45
N LEU A 447 13.00 15.41 11.97
CA LEU A 447 14.03 14.49 12.48
C LEU A 447 14.32 14.70 13.98
N PRO A 448 14.47 13.61 14.77
CA PRO A 448 14.81 13.70 16.18
C PRO A 448 16.13 14.44 16.45
N PRO A 449 16.34 15.02 17.64
CA PRO A 449 17.53 15.84 17.94
C PRO A 449 18.87 15.15 17.69
N TYR A 450 18.97 13.83 17.89
CA TYR A 450 20.22 13.08 17.67
C TYR A 450 20.59 12.93 16.20
N TRP A 451 19.68 13.20 15.25
CA TRP A 451 20.00 13.28 13.83
C TRP A 451 20.75 14.55 13.46
N LYS A 452 20.61 15.63 14.24
CA LYS A 452 21.22 16.92 13.91
C LYS A 452 22.73 16.86 14.15
N LYS A 453 23.52 17.32 13.18
CA LYS A 453 24.98 17.47 13.36
C LYS A 453 25.22 18.37 14.58
N ALA A 454 26.13 17.98 15.47
CA ALA A 454 26.45 18.75 16.67
C ALA A 454 27.19 20.04 16.27
N GLY A 455 26.45 21.14 16.10
CA GLY A 455 26.99 22.47 15.77
C GLY A 455 26.30 23.17 14.59
N SER A 456 25.01 23.47 14.72
CA SER A 456 24.31 24.43 13.84
C SER A 456 23.41 25.40 14.61
N ASP A 457 23.84 25.79 15.82
CA ASP A 457 23.37 27.02 16.48
C ASP A 457 24.40 28.12 16.20
N SER A 458 24.10 28.98 15.21
CA SER A 458 24.83 30.23 14.91
C SER A 458 23.93 31.21 14.15
#